data_AF-A0A964S080-F1
#
_entry.id   AF-A0A964S080-F1
#
_cell.length_a   1.000
_cell.length_b   1.000
_cell.length_c   1.000
_cell.angle_alpha   90.00
_cell.angle_beta   90.00
_cell.angle_gamma   90.00
#
_symmetry.space_group_name_H-M   'P 1'
#
loop_
_entity.id
_entity.type
_entity.pdbx_description
1 polymer ?
#
loop_
_entity_poly.entity_id
_entity_poly.type
_entity_poly.pdbx_seq_one_letter_code
_entity_poly.pdbx_strand_id
1 'polypeptide(L)'
;MATIYIIAGPPGIGKSTSGADFIPDEVSLLDADLIAHRYKEQGFVDYKDIGNWRFQSVLRDYLISGKEFAVELNLGFQSHYDLVRRLKNFNKENQIEVVLFHTNDLQLCLDRAKIRHENGLHLVPPETIFEMYHNTIPLLTENVDLFSSIIGIDVKEHSSSIEPFLQYDKLKQELKIVEKPEWFTEKLSELLEKAIVNKDIKQSQVQDKPKINRKRGKGL
;
A
#
# COMPACT_ATOMS: atom_id res chain seq x y z
N MET A 1 4.91 -6.96 -16.27
CA MET A 1 5.12 -6.34 -14.96
C MET A 1 4.28 -5.08 -14.90
N ALA A 2 3.63 -4.80 -13.77
CA ALA A 2 2.94 -3.53 -13.51
C ALA A 2 3.42 -2.94 -12.18
N THR A 3 3.51 -1.61 -12.11
CA THR A 3 3.68 -0.86 -10.86
C THR A 3 2.29 -0.52 -10.33
N ILE A 4 2.02 -0.89 -9.09
CA ILE A 4 0.71 -0.74 -8.47
C ILE A 4 0.86 0.12 -7.24
N TYR A 5 0.19 1.26 -7.24
CA TYR A 5 0.21 2.22 -6.16
C TYR A 5 -0.96 1.94 -5.21
N ILE A 6 -0.69 1.95 -3.91
CA ILE A 6 -1.70 1.81 -2.87
C ILE A 6 -1.64 3.04 -1.98
N ILE A 7 -2.69 3.86 -2.05
CA ILE A 7 -2.91 4.96 -1.11
C ILE A 7 -3.61 4.35 0.10
N ALA A 8 -2.90 4.31 1.23
CA ALA A 8 -3.26 3.54 2.41
C ALA A 8 -3.52 4.38 3.66
N GLY A 9 -4.28 3.84 4.62
CA GLY A 9 -4.53 4.46 5.92
C GLY A 9 -5.99 4.36 6.38
N PRO A 10 -6.28 4.63 7.67
CA PRO A 10 -7.63 4.49 8.22
C PRO A 10 -8.65 5.44 7.55
N PRO A 11 -9.96 5.15 7.63
CA PRO A 11 -10.99 6.09 7.19
C PRO A 11 -10.84 7.47 7.87
N GLY A 12 -11.12 8.55 7.15
CA GLY A 12 -11.01 9.91 7.69
C GLY A 12 -9.59 10.51 7.69
N ILE A 13 -8.54 9.74 7.41
CA ILE A 13 -7.15 10.21 7.51
C ILE A 13 -6.73 11.23 6.43
N GLY A 14 -7.42 11.28 5.28
CA GLY A 14 -7.11 12.21 4.18
C GLY A 14 -6.59 11.58 2.89
N LYS A 15 -6.68 10.25 2.73
CA LYS A 15 -6.25 9.51 1.51
C LYS A 15 -6.71 10.15 0.20
N SER A 16 -8.02 10.35 0.03
CA SER A 16 -8.57 10.89 -1.22
C SER A 16 -8.33 12.39 -1.42
N THR A 17 -7.85 13.09 -0.38
CA THR A 17 -7.55 14.52 -0.44
C THR A 17 -6.14 14.79 -0.92
N SER A 18 -5.16 14.00 -0.44
CA SER A 18 -3.74 14.27 -0.67
C SER A 18 -2.96 13.08 -1.24
N GLY A 19 -3.57 11.90 -1.33
CA GLY A 19 -2.89 10.69 -1.79
C GLY A 19 -2.46 10.75 -3.25
N ALA A 20 -3.21 11.48 -4.09
CA ALA A 20 -2.88 11.69 -5.50
C ALA A 20 -1.55 12.43 -5.68
N ASP A 21 -1.18 13.31 -4.74
CA ASP A 21 0.06 14.11 -4.79
C ASP A 21 1.34 13.25 -4.64
N PHE A 22 1.19 11.99 -4.21
CA PHE A 22 2.29 11.05 -3.98
C PHE A 22 2.40 9.94 -5.03
N ILE A 23 1.59 9.99 -6.09
CA ILE A 23 1.64 9.06 -7.22
C ILE A 23 1.90 9.83 -8.53
N PRO A 24 2.44 9.19 -9.58
CA PRO A 24 2.63 9.88 -10.86
C PRO A 24 1.30 10.33 -11.49
N ASP A 25 1.29 11.51 -12.12
CA ASP A 25 0.09 12.15 -12.68
C ASP A 25 -0.62 11.28 -13.75
N GLU A 26 0.13 10.47 -14.49
CA GLU A 26 -0.39 9.59 -15.54
C GLU A 26 -1.05 8.30 -15.00
N VAL A 27 -0.89 8.00 -13.71
CA VAL A 27 -1.41 6.77 -13.09
C VAL A 27 -2.89 6.92 -12.79
N SER A 28 -3.70 6.00 -13.33
CA SER A 28 -5.14 5.99 -13.09
C SER A 28 -5.47 5.54 -11.66
N LEU A 29 -6.16 6.37 -10.88
CA LEU A 29 -6.78 5.98 -9.61
C LEU A 29 -8.08 5.22 -9.85
N LEU A 30 -8.09 3.93 -9.49
CA LEU A 30 -9.26 3.07 -9.60
C LEU A 30 -10.05 3.12 -8.29
N ASP A 31 -11.19 3.82 -8.33
CA ASP A 31 -12.09 3.98 -7.19
C ASP A 31 -13.25 2.98 -7.25
N ALA A 32 -13.25 2.03 -6.32
CA ALA A 32 -14.30 1.01 -6.19
C ALA A 32 -15.66 1.61 -5.78
N ASP A 33 -15.65 2.64 -4.92
CA ASP A 33 -16.87 3.31 -4.47
C ASP A 33 -17.51 4.10 -5.61
N LEU A 34 -16.69 4.78 -6.43
CA LEU A 34 -17.16 5.46 -7.64
C LEU A 34 -17.79 4.48 -8.63
N ILE A 35 -17.21 3.30 -8.83
CA ILE A 35 -17.77 2.27 -9.71
C ILE A 35 -19.12 1.78 -9.16
N ALA A 36 -19.21 1.45 -7.87
CA ALA A 36 -20.46 1.04 -7.25
C ALA A 36 -21.52 2.15 -7.29
N HIS A 37 -21.13 3.41 -7.09
CA HIS A 37 -22.02 4.57 -7.14
C HIS A 37 -22.70 4.73 -8.49
N ARG A 38 -21.98 4.52 -9.60
CA ARG A 38 -22.56 4.57 -10.95
C ARG A 38 -23.69 3.56 -11.15
N TYR A 39 -23.58 2.36 -10.56
CA TYR A 39 -24.66 1.37 -10.58
C TYR A 39 -25.82 1.77 -9.67
N LYS A 40 -25.55 2.44 -8.54
CA LYS A 40 -26.59 3.01 -7.67
C LYS A 40 -27.41 4.07 -8.42
N GLU A 41 -26.76 4.97 -9.15
CA GLU A 41 -27.41 6.02 -9.95
C GLU A 41 -28.27 5.45 -11.09
N GLN A 42 -27.91 4.27 -11.60
CA GLN A 42 -28.68 3.54 -12.61
C GLN A 42 -29.86 2.75 -12.02
N GLY A 43 -30.04 2.76 -10.70
CA GLY A 43 -31.18 2.12 -10.03
C GLY A 43 -30.99 0.64 -9.71
N PHE A 44 -29.77 0.11 -9.77
CA PHE A 44 -29.49 -1.28 -9.37
C PHE A 44 -29.58 -1.43 -7.85
N VAL A 45 -30.33 -2.44 -7.38
CA VAL A 45 -30.51 -2.71 -5.94
C VAL A 45 -29.26 -3.37 -5.36
N ASP A 46 -28.60 -4.21 -6.14
CA ASP A 46 -27.37 -4.95 -5.85
C ASP A 46 -26.10 -4.22 -6.34
N TYR A 47 -26.16 -2.89 -6.43
CA TYR A 47 -25.10 -2.04 -6.99
C TYR A 47 -23.71 -2.27 -6.36
N LYS A 48 -23.65 -2.66 -5.08
CA LYS A 48 -22.39 -2.96 -4.39
C LYS A 48 -21.71 -4.22 -4.94
N ASP A 49 -22.49 -5.28 -5.16
CA ASP A 49 -21.97 -6.55 -5.66
C ASP A 49 -21.55 -6.43 -7.13
N ILE A 50 -22.39 -5.78 -7.94
CA ILE A 50 -22.07 -5.47 -9.34
C ILE A 50 -20.82 -4.57 -9.41
N GLY A 51 -20.77 -3.53 -8.58
CA GLY A 51 -19.65 -2.60 -8.50
C GLY A 51 -18.34 -3.30 -8.15
N ASN A 52 -18.36 -4.19 -7.15
CA ASN A 52 -17.20 -4.99 -6.77
C ASN A 52 -16.76 -5.93 -7.90
N TRP A 53 -17.69 -6.65 -8.54
CA TRP A 53 -17.35 -7.50 -9.68
C TRP A 53 -16.72 -6.71 -10.82
N ARG A 54 -17.29 -5.54 -11.13
CA ARG A 54 -16.76 -4.65 -12.18
C ARG A 54 -15.39 -4.11 -11.81
N PHE A 55 -15.16 -3.71 -10.57
CA PHE A 55 -13.86 -3.29 -10.06
C PHE A 55 -12.80 -4.39 -10.21
N GLN A 56 -13.12 -5.63 -9.82
CA GLN A 56 -12.22 -6.77 -10.01
C GLN A 56 -11.91 -7.04 -11.49
N SER A 57 -12.89 -6.88 -12.38
CA SER A 57 -12.68 -6.99 -13.83
C SER A 57 -11.73 -5.90 -14.34
N VAL A 58 -11.94 -4.64 -13.94
CA VAL A 58 -11.07 -3.53 -14.36
C VAL A 58 -9.64 -3.74 -13.84
N LEU A 59 -9.48 -4.11 -12.57
CA LEU A 59 -8.17 -4.46 -12.01
C LEU A 59 -7.47 -5.53 -12.85
N ARG A 60 -8.20 -6.59 -13.23
CA ARG A 60 -7.65 -7.67 -14.05
C ARG A 60 -7.20 -7.19 -15.41
N ASP A 61 -7.96 -6.31 -16.06
CA ASP A 61 -7.61 -5.76 -17.38
C ASP A 61 -6.33 -4.92 -17.33
N TYR A 62 -6.17 -4.10 -16.27
CA TYR A 62 -4.93 -3.35 -16.02
C TYR A 62 -3.74 -4.28 -15.79
N LEU A 63 -3.92 -5.33 -14.98
CA LEU A 63 -2.88 -6.33 -14.73
C LEU A 63 -2.46 -7.09 -16.00
N ILE A 64 -3.41 -7.53 -16.82
CA ILE A 64 -3.14 -8.23 -18.09
C ILE A 64 -2.38 -7.32 -19.06
N SER A 65 -2.77 -6.04 -19.12
CA SER A 65 -2.13 -5.07 -20.01
C SER A 65 -0.81 -4.51 -19.48
N GLY A 66 -0.40 -4.88 -18.25
CA GLY A 66 0.81 -4.36 -17.63
C GLY A 66 0.77 -2.86 -17.34
N LYS A 67 -0.44 -2.27 -17.29
CA LYS A 67 -0.63 -0.85 -17.01
C LYS A 67 -0.46 -0.56 -15.53
N GLU A 68 0.12 0.59 -15.25
CA GLU A 68 0.20 1.12 -13.90
C GLU A 68 -1.16 1.68 -13.46
N PHE A 69 -1.46 1.53 -12.18
CA PHE A 69 -2.69 2.04 -11.58
C PHE A 69 -2.52 2.24 -10.08
N ALA A 70 -3.39 3.07 -9.51
CA ALA A 70 -3.51 3.28 -8.09
C ALA A 70 -4.85 2.76 -7.57
N VAL A 71 -4.88 2.33 -6.31
CA VAL A 71 -6.09 2.02 -5.56
C VAL A 71 -6.01 2.62 -4.16
N GLU A 72 -7.15 2.99 -3.60
CA GLU A 72 -7.24 3.31 -2.17
C GLU A 72 -7.58 2.04 -1.37
N LEU A 73 -6.84 1.79 -0.28
CA LEU A 73 -7.13 0.71 0.65
C LEU A 73 -6.94 1.19 2.09
N ASN A 74 -7.71 0.69 3.04
CA ASN A 74 -7.47 1.09 4.43
C ASN A 74 -6.28 0.34 5.07
N LEU A 75 -5.97 -0.87 4.59
CA LEU A 75 -4.96 -1.77 5.16
C LEU A 75 -5.17 -2.15 6.65
N GLY A 76 -6.34 -1.87 7.21
CA GLY A 76 -6.72 -2.24 8.58
C GLY A 76 -7.37 -3.63 8.75
N PHE A 77 -7.48 -4.43 7.68
CA PHE A 77 -8.09 -5.77 7.70
C PHE A 77 -7.32 -6.75 6.84
N GLN A 78 -7.39 -8.04 7.18
CA GLN A 78 -6.68 -9.11 6.48
C GLN A 78 -7.07 -9.22 5.00
N SER A 79 -8.35 -8.99 4.68
CA SER A 79 -8.89 -9.04 3.32
C SER A 79 -8.25 -8.02 2.38
N HIS A 80 -7.79 -6.87 2.91
CA HIS A 80 -7.03 -5.90 2.12
C HIS A 80 -5.68 -6.47 1.67
N TYR A 81 -4.97 -7.17 2.56
CA TYR A 81 -3.70 -7.82 2.22
C TYR A 81 -3.89 -9.04 1.33
N ASP A 82 -5.05 -9.71 1.39
CA ASP A 82 -5.38 -10.76 0.44
C ASP A 82 -5.51 -10.21 -0.98
N LEU A 83 -6.06 -9.01 -1.14
CA LEU A 83 -6.02 -8.31 -2.43
C LEU A 83 -4.56 -8.03 -2.84
N VAL A 84 -3.73 -7.44 -1.98
CA VAL A 84 -2.32 -7.18 -2.29
C VAL A 84 -1.57 -8.46 -2.71
N ARG A 85 -1.79 -9.56 -1.99
CA ARG A 85 -1.24 -10.88 -2.34
C ARG A 85 -1.73 -11.35 -3.70
N ARG A 86 -3.02 -11.19 -4.04
CA ARG A 86 -3.53 -11.51 -5.38
C ARG A 86 -2.84 -10.67 -6.46
N LEU A 87 -2.66 -9.36 -6.24
CA LEU A 87 -1.96 -8.47 -7.16
C LEU A 87 -0.50 -8.91 -7.40
N LYS A 88 0.23 -9.27 -6.33
CA LYS A 88 1.60 -9.77 -6.40
C LYS A 88 1.69 -11.18 -7.00
N ASN A 89 0.68 -12.03 -6.76
CA ASN A 89 0.65 -13.40 -7.27
C ASN A 89 0.23 -13.46 -8.75
N PHE A 90 -0.47 -12.44 -9.26
CA PHE A 90 -0.80 -12.34 -10.68
C PHE A 90 0.46 -12.31 -11.55
N ASN A 91 1.46 -11.52 -11.14
CA ASN A 91 2.81 -11.57 -11.68
C ASN A 91 3.81 -11.20 -10.57
N LYS A 92 4.75 -12.10 -10.27
CA LYS A 92 5.73 -11.94 -9.17
C LYS A 92 6.65 -10.72 -9.35
N GLU A 93 6.80 -10.23 -10.57
CA GLU A 93 7.56 -9.02 -10.88
C GLU A 93 6.80 -7.73 -10.57
N ASN A 94 5.47 -7.80 -10.36
CA ASN A 94 4.68 -6.60 -10.05
C ASN A 94 5.26 -5.88 -8.84
N GLN A 95 5.33 -4.56 -8.91
CA GLN A 95 5.79 -3.72 -7.82
C GLN A 95 4.59 -3.16 -7.07
N ILE A 96 4.68 -3.15 -5.73
CA ILE A 96 3.62 -2.61 -4.87
C ILE A 96 4.21 -1.42 -4.12
N GLU A 97 3.82 -0.23 -4.53
CA GLU A 97 4.30 1.05 -3.99
C GLU A 97 3.22 1.58 -3.04
N VAL A 98 3.52 1.69 -1.75
CA VAL A 98 2.52 2.10 -0.75
C VAL A 98 2.79 3.53 -0.29
N VAL A 99 1.74 4.36 -0.27
CA VAL A 99 1.72 5.65 0.43
C VAL A 99 0.81 5.50 1.64
N LEU A 100 1.39 5.34 2.82
CA LEU A 100 0.65 5.11 4.07
C LEU A 100 0.44 6.43 4.82
N PHE A 101 -0.82 6.82 4.97
CA PHE A 101 -1.26 7.89 5.84
C PHE A 101 -1.66 7.33 7.21
N HIS A 102 -1.13 7.91 8.28
CA HIS A 102 -1.57 7.62 9.64
C HIS A 102 -1.39 8.85 10.53
N THR A 103 -1.91 8.81 11.75
CA THR A 103 -1.79 9.87 12.75
C THR A 103 -1.71 9.26 14.14
N ASN A 104 -1.29 10.03 15.14
CA ASN A 104 -1.40 9.66 16.56
C ASN A 104 -2.82 9.93 17.11
N ASP A 105 -3.62 10.70 16.39
CA ASP A 105 -4.94 11.15 16.82
C ASP A 105 -6.07 10.39 16.14
N LEU A 106 -6.59 9.35 16.80
CA LEU A 106 -7.79 8.65 16.33
C LEU A 106 -9.00 9.58 16.23
N GLN A 107 -9.12 10.59 17.11
CA GLN A 107 -10.27 11.48 17.12
C GLN A 107 -10.35 12.29 15.82
N LEU A 108 -9.19 12.70 15.28
CA LEU A 108 -9.10 13.31 13.94
C LEU A 108 -9.80 12.46 12.86
N CYS A 109 -9.58 11.14 12.87
CA CYS A 109 -10.19 10.23 11.91
C CYS A 109 -11.71 10.13 12.10
N LEU A 110 -12.15 10.02 13.36
CA LEU A 110 -13.57 9.92 13.73
C LEU A 110 -14.33 11.19 13.35
N ASP A 111 -13.80 12.36 13.68
CA ASP A 111 -14.43 13.65 13.42
C ASP A 111 -14.53 13.91 11.91
N ARG A 112 -13.45 13.66 11.16
CA ARG A 112 -13.47 13.80 9.70
C ARG A 112 -14.43 12.83 9.03
N ALA A 113 -14.53 11.59 9.51
CA ALA A 113 -15.48 10.62 8.97
C ALA A 113 -16.93 11.05 9.25
N LYS A 114 -17.21 11.56 10.45
CA LYS A 114 -18.52 12.11 10.81
C LYS A 114 -18.91 13.29 9.91
N ILE A 115 -18.03 14.28 9.75
CA ILE A 115 -18.27 15.43 8.87
C ILE A 115 -18.54 14.99 7.42
N ARG A 116 -17.79 14.00 6.91
CA ARG A 116 -18.02 13.45 5.56
C ARG A 116 -19.40 12.80 5.43
N HIS A 117 -19.83 12.05 6.44
CA HIS A 117 -21.16 11.45 6.45
C HIS A 117 -22.27 12.51 6.50
N GLU A 118 -22.12 13.53 7.35
CA GLU A 118 -23.05 14.67 7.43
C GLU A 118 -23.15 15.43 6.09
N ASN A 119 -22.06 15.44 5.31
CA ASN A 119 -22.04 15.98 3.95
C ASN A 119 -22.57 15.02 2.86
N GLY A 120 -23.21 13.91 3.25
CA GLY A 120 -23.90 13.00 2.32
C GLY A 120 -23.06 11.83 1.78
N LEU A 121 -21.83 11.64 2.27
CA LEU A 121 -21.02 10.47 1.93
C LEU A 121 -21.38 9.23 2.78
N HIS A 122 -20.82 8.09 2.39
CA HIS A 122 -21.07 6.82 3.07
C HIS A 122 -20.63 6.86 4.54
N LEU A 123 -21.51 6.41 5.44
CA LEU A 123 -21.20 6.23 6.85
C LEU A 123 -20.27 5.03 7.02
N VAL A 124 -19.10 5.26 7.58
CA VAL A 124 -18.27 4.21 8.17
C VAL A 124 -18.51 4.21 9.68
N PRO A 125 -18.95 3.10 10.28
CA PRO A 125 -19.22 3.05 11.71
C PRO A 125 -17.97 3.36 12.55
N PRO A 126 -18.07 4.14 13.64
CA PRO A 126 -16.93 4.49 14.50
C PRO A 126 -16.11 3.29 14.98
N GLU A 127 -16.76 2.18 15.30
CA GLU A 127 -16.12 0.92 15.70
C GLU A 127 -15.27 0.32 14.59
N THR A 128 -15.69 0.44 13.33
CA THR A 128 -14.90 0.00 12.17
C THR A 128 -13.67 0.89 11.99
N ILE A 129 -13.80 2.20 12.22
CA ILE A 129 -12.68 3.14 12.14
C ILE A 129 -11.67 2.83 13.26
N PHE A 130 -12.15 2.65 14.49
CA PHE A 130 -11.34 2.26 15.64
C PHE A 130 -10.56 0.97 15.36
N GLU A 131 -11.25 -0.06 14.89
CA GLU A 131 -10.62 -1.35 14.58
C GLU A 131 -9.57 -1.22 13.49
N MET A 132 -9.89 -0.58 12.36
CA MET A 132 -8.94 -0.38 11.27
C MET A 132 -7.73 0.45 11.70
N TYR A 133 -7.93 1.52 12.48
CA TYR A 133 -6.86 2.36 13.01
C TYR A 133 -5.86 1.54 13.81
N HIS A 134 -6.33 0.76 14.78
CA HIS A 134 -5.46 -0.06 15.62
C HIS A 134 -4.82 -1.24 14.88
N ASN A 135 -5.48 -1.77 13.86
CA ASN A 135 -4.98 -2.90 13.08
C ASN A 135 -4.01 -2.51 11.96
N THR A 136 -4.01 -1.26 11.49
CA THR A 136 -3.23 -0.85 10.31
C THR A 136 -1.75 -1.12 10.49
N ILE A 137 -1.14 -0.68 11.59
CA ILE A 137 0.31 -0.84 11.81
C ILE A 137 0.72 -2.30 12.10
N PRO A 138 0.03 -3.05 12.99
CA PRO A 138 0.33 -4.47 13.20
C PRO A 138 0.25 -5.29 11.90
N LEU A 139 -0.84 -5.15 11.13
CA LEU A 139 -1.01 -5.90 9.90
C LEU A 139 -0.01 -5.48 8.82
N LEU A 140 0.32 -4.18 8.71
CA LEU A 140 1.33 -3.70 7.78
C LEU A 140 2.68 -4.34 8.10
N THR A 141 3.03 -4.36 9.39
CA THR A 141 4.27 -4.95 9.91
C THR A 141 4.37 -6.43 9.57
N GLU A 142 3.27 -7.19 9.73
CA GLU A 142 3.22 -8.63 9.40
C GLU A 142 3.32 -8.91 7.90
N ASN A 143 2.95 -7.96 7.06
CA ASN A 143 2.84 -8.12 5.61
C ASN A 143 3.84 -7.24 4.84
N VAL A 144 4.84 -6.66 5.53
CA VAL A 144 5.77 -5.68 4.95
C VAL A 144 6.53 -6.21 3.72
N ASP A 145 6.75 -7.53 3.66
CA ASP A 145 7.43 -8.19 2.55
C ASP A 145 6.66 -8.15 1.22
N LEU A 146 5.36 -7.84 1.24
CA LEU A 146 4.55 -7.66 0.03
C LEU A 146 4.93 -6.39 -0.73
N PHE A 147 5.49 -5.40 -0.04
CA PHE A 147 5.70 -4.06 -0.55
C PHE A 147 7.10 -3.91 -1.17
N SER A 148 7.16 -3.23 -2.31
CA SER A 148 8.39 -2.81 -2.95
C SER A 148 8.92 -1.54 -2.30
N SER A 149 8.02 -0.60 -2.00
CA SER A 149 8.34 0.64 -1.30
C SER A 149 7.22 1.05 -0.34
N ILE A 150 7.58 1.90 0.62
CA ILE A 150 6.63 2.55 1.54
C ILE A 150 7.06 3.99 1.72
N ILE A 151 6.14 4.90 1.42
CA ILE A 151 6.17 6.31 1.84
C ILE A 151 5.23 6.42 3.04
N GLY A 152 5.74 6.88 4.18
CA GLY A 152 4.94 7.12 5.38
C GLY A 152 4.67 8.60 5.58
N ILE A 153 3.40 8.93 5.78
CA ILE A 153 2.90 10.28 6.02
C ILE A 153 2.30 10.34 7.43
N ASP A 154 2.83 11.25 8.26
CA ASP A 154 2.25 11.55 9.57
C ASP A 154 1.29 12.74 9.44
N VAL A 155 0.00 12.47 9.57
CA VAL A 155 -1.06 13.45 9.40
C VAL A 155 -1.30 14.19 10.70
N LYS A 156 -1.13 15.51 10.64
CA LYS A 156 -1.41 16.44 11.74
C LYS A 156 -2.48 17.44 11.29
N GLU A 157 -3.38 17.82 12.19
CA GLU A 157 -4.57 18.64 11.87
C GLU A 157 -4.23 20.01 11.23
N HIS A 158 -3.10 20.60 11.60
CA HIS A 158 -2.69 21.95 11.20
C HIS A 158 -1.39 22.01 10.41
N SER A 159 -0.99 20.92 9.74
CA SER A 159 0.23 20.95 8.93
C SER A 159 0.00 21.71 7.62
N SER A 160 0.79 22.76 7.39
CA SER A 160 0.80 23.51 6.13
C SER A 160 1.52 22.78 4.99
N SER A 161 2.34 21.77 5.32
CA SER A 161 2.97 20.87 4.35
C SER A 161 2.79 19.41 4.79
N ILE A 162 2.60 18.52 3.82
CA ILE A 162 2.57 17.07 4.04
C ILE A 162 3.91 16.53 3.55
N GLU A 163 4.84 16.32 4.48
CA GLU A 163 6.15 15.75 4.17
C GLU A 163 6.24 14.29 4.63
N PRO A 164 6.87 13.40 3.84
CA PRO A 164 7.12 12.04 4.27
C PRO A 164 8.08 11.97 5.47
N PHE A 165 7.64 11.35 6.55
CA PHE A 165 8.51 10.99 7.67
C PHE A 165 9.28 9.70 7.37
N LEU A 166 8.75 8.83 6.50
CA LEU A 166 9.37 7.56 6.09
C LEU A 166 9.46 7.48 4.57
N GLN A 167 10.61 7.06 4.06
CA GLN A 167 10.81 6.61 2.69
C GLN A 167 11.62 5.32 2.72
N TYR A 168 10.99 4.22 2.31
CA TYR A 168 11.59 2.90 2.21
C TYR A 168 11.47 2.40 0.77
N ASP A 169 12.57 1.96 0.18
CA ASP A 169 12.61 1.34 -1.15
C ASP A 169 13.48 0.07 -1.11
N LYS A 170 12.82 -1.08 -1.21
CA LYS A 170 13.46 -2.40 -1.18
C LYS A 170 14.32 -2.66 -2.41
N LEU A 171 14.02 -2.07 -3.56
CA LEU A 171 14.79 -2.32 -4.78
C LEU A 171 16.07 -1.48 -4.81
N LYS A 172 15.94 -0.20 -4.46
CA LYS A 172 17.04 0.77 -4.37
C LYS A 172 17.87 0.63 -3.10
N GLN A 173 17.40 -0.14 -2.13
CA GLN A 173 18.08 -0.35 -0.85
C GLN A 173 18.20 0.95 -0.05
N GLU A 174 17.13 1.74 -0.07
CA GLU A 174 17.06 3.04 0.60
C GLU A 174 16.09 3.00 1.77
N LEU A 175 16.50 3.59 2.88
CA LEU A 175 15.66 3.84 4.04
C LEU A 175 16.01 5.21 4.61
N LYS A 176 15.01 6.10 4.66
CA LYS A 176 15.08 7.39 5.31
C LYS A 176 13.92 7.50 6.30
N ILE A 177 14.23 7.83 7.54
CA ILE A 177 13.26 8.11 8.59
C ILE A 177 13.60 9.49 9.17
N VAL A 178 12.63 10.39 9.18
CA VAL A 178 12.70 11.75 9.71
C VAL A 178 11.66 11.84 10.81
N GLU A 179 12.11 11.95 12.07
CA GLU A 179 11.24 12.09 13.26
C GLU A 179 10.10 11.05 13.34
N LYS A 180 10.36 9.93 14.02
CA LYS A 180 9.39 8.84 14.17
C LYS A 180 8.13 9.32 14.93
N PRO A 181 6.92 9.22 14.36
CA PRO A 181 5.69 9.45 15.11
C PRO A 181 5.42 8.29 16.08
N GLU A 182 4.64 8.52 17.13
CA GLU A 182 4.39 7.53 18.19
C GLU A 182 3.74 6.24 17.67
N TRP A 183 2.87 6.35 16.66
CA TRP A 183 2.24 5.20 16.02
C TRP A 183 3.23 4.32 15.24
N PHE A 184 4.41 4.83 14.87
CA PHE A 184 5.41 4.09 14.10
C PHE A 184 6.25 3.21 15.03
N THR A 185 5.94 1.91 15.05
CA THR A 185 6.55 0.98 16.00
C THR A 185 8.02 0.65 15.70
N GLU A 186 8.80 0.40 16.75
CA GLU A 186 10.19 -0.08 16.61
C GLU A 186 10.27 -1.41 15.85
N LYS A 187 9.30 -2.31 16.03
CA LYS A 187 9.22 -3.58 15.29
C LYS A 187 9.19 -3.35 13.77
N LEU A 188 8.42 -2.37 13.31
CA LEU A 188 8.37 -2.01 11.89
C LEU A 188 9.70 -1.40 11.43
N SER A 189 10.28 -0.47 12.19
CA SER A 189 11.61 0.12 11.91
C SER A 189 12.66 -0.97 11.69
N GLU A 190 12.78 -1.90 12.64
CA GLU A 190 13.76 -2.99 12.58
C GLU A 190 13.57 -3.89 11.36
N LEU A 191 12.32 -4.19 10.97
CA LEU A 191 12.03 -5.02 9.81
C LEU A 191 12.44 -4.33 8.51
N LEU A 192 12.16 -3.02 8.38
CA LEU A 192 12.58 -2.24 7.23
C LEU A 192 14.11 -2.18 7.14
N GLU A 193 14.80 -1.90 8.24
CA GLU A 193 16.27 -1.88 8.31
C GLU A 193 16.88 -3.24 7.92
N LYS A 194 16.37 -4.34 8.50
CA LYS A 194 16.81 -5.70 8.17
C LYS A 194 16.59 -6.04 6.69
N ALA A 195 15.49 -5.56 6.09
CA ALA A 195 15.19 -5.81 4.69
C ALA A 195 16.20 -5.14 3.73
N ILE A 196 16.82 -4.04 4.15
CA ILE A 196 17.91 -3.37 3.41
C ILE A 196 19.24 -4.11 3.62
N VAL A 197 19.63 -4.42 4.86
CA VAL A 197 20.95 -5.05 5.15
C VAL A 197 21.11 -6.45 4.53
N ASN A 198 20.03 -7.22 4.42
CA ASN A 198 20.10 -8.64 4.01
C ASN A 198 20.48 -8.89 2.54
N LYS A 199 20.54 -7.86 1.67
CA LYS A 199 20.95 -8.02 0.26
C LYS A 199 22.48 -7.91 0.08
N ASP A 200 23.15 -7.09 0.89
CA ASP A 200 24.62 -6.93 0.86
C ASP A 200 25.35 -8.23 1.21
N ILE A 201 24.82 -8.97 2.19
CA ILE A 201 25.37 -10.28 2.61
C ILE A 201 25.17 -11.33 1.51
N LYS A 202 24.00 -11.33 0.84
CA LYS A 202 23.72 -12.29 -0.26
C LYS A 202 24.53 -11.99 -1.53
N GLN A 203 24.81 -10.74 -1.85
CA GLN A 203 25.69 -10.40 -2.98
C GLN A 203 27.16 -10.75 -2.71
N SER A 204 27.63 -10.55 -1.48
CA SER A 204 28.99 -10.91 -1.06
C SER A 204 29.22 -12.43 -1.10
N GLN A 205 28.25 -13.25 -0.68
CA GLN A 205 28.38 -14.71 -0.70
C GLN A 205 28.27 -15.36 -2.09
N VAL A 206 27.75 -14.64 -3.10
CA VAL A 206 27.68 -15.15 -4.48
C VAL A 206 28.99 -14.94 -5.24
N GLN A 207 29.80 -13.94 -4.86
CA GLN A 207 31.11 -13.70 -5.48
C GLN A 207 32.20 -14.70 -5.01
N ASP A 208 32.02 -15.37 -3.87
CA ASP A 208 33.00 -16.31 -3.30
C ASP A 208 32.84 -17.78 -3.74
N LYS A 209 32.04 -18.09 -4.76
CA LYS A 209 32.01 -19.47 -5.30
C LYS A 209 33.26 -19.75 -6.13
N PRO A 210 34.14 -20.69 -5.74
CA PRO A 210 35.35 -21.00 -6.50
C PRO A 210 34.99 -21.54 -7.90
N LYS A 211 35.59 -20.96 -8.94
CA LYS A 211 35.50 -21.45 -10.31
C LYS A 211 36.03 -22.88 -10.36
N ILE A 212 35.13 -23.86 -10.45
CA ILE A 212 35.49 -25.26 -10.69
C ILE A 212 36.08 -25.34 -12.10
N ASN A 213 37.41 -25.42 -12.16
CA ASN A 213 38.17 -25.58 -13.40
C ASN A 213 37.92 -26.99 -13.96
N ARG A 214 37.00 -27.11 -14.93
CA ARG A 214 36.81 -28.35 -15.69
C ARG A 214 38.03 -28.57 -16.60
N LYS A 215 38.99 -29.35 -16.13
CA LYS A 215 40.05 -29.92 -16.98
C LYS A 215 39.39 -30.76 -18.08
N ARG A 216 39.59 -30.36 -19.34
CA ARG A 216 39.31 -31.17 -20.53
C ARG A 216 40.16 -32.43 -20.48
N GLY A 217 39.53 -33.58 -20.29
CA GLY A 217 40.12 -34.87 -20.56
C GLY A 217 40.22 -35.09 -22.07
N LYS A 218 41.45 -35.16 -22.58
CA LYS A 218 41.76 -35.85 -23.83
C LYS A 218 41.97 -37.33 -23.48
N GLY A 219 41.24 -38.23 -24.13
CA GLY A 219 41.52 -39.67 -24.23
C GLY A 219 40.84 -40.13 -25.52
N LEU A 220 41.64 -40.32 -26.57
CA LEU A 220 42.15 -41.61 -27.06
C LEU A 220 41.11 -42.31 -27.94
#